data_AF-A0A963GPA8-F1
#
_entry.id   AF-A0A963GPA8-F1
#
_cell.length_a   1.000
_cell.length_b   1.000
_cell.length_c   1.000
_cell.angle_alpha   90.00
_cell.angle_beta   90.00
_cell.angle_gamma   90.00
#
_symmetry.space_group_name_H-M   'P 1'
#
loop_
_entity.id
_entity.type
_entity.pdbx_description
1 polymer ?
#
loop_
_entity_poly.entity_id
_entity_poly.type
_entity_poly.pdbx_seq_one_letter_code
_entity_poly.pdbx_strand_id
1 'polypeptide(L)'
;LPTVAVRHSTNQSPVVPAARIRYLAEIADAVRAYKRRAREQARLARELQQLRETARMLHENDATRGGARKTVLALAEPREAALDAQARKLLAMWPDMVKAYAGDEYVVKIRDKEIRTALVHTTLSGNKIRKVALPKYEDHGELLQWLLLENVPGSFPFTAGTFAFKRENEDPTRMFAGEGDAFRTNRRFKLLSAGMPAKRLSTAFDSVTLYGHDPDPRPDIYGKVGNSG
;
A
#
# COMPACT_ATOMS: atom_id res chain seq x y z
N LEU A 1 -25.65 21.29 42.14
CA LEU A 1 -25.33 21.60 40.72
C LEU A 1 -25.52 23.10 40.50
N PRO A 2 -24.70 23.77 39.68
CA PRO A 2 -24.91 25.18 39.36
C PRO A 2 -26.26 25.40 38.68
N THR A 3 -26.91 26.52 38.99
CA THR A 3 -28.21 26.92 38.42
C THR A 3 -28.05 27.33 36.95
N VAL A 4 -28.79 26.67 36.06
CA VAL A 4 -28.74 26.93 34.61
C VAL A 4 -29.78 27.99 34.26
N ALA A 5 -29.34 29.14 33.74
CA ALA A 5 -30.20 30.28 33.37
C ALA A 5 -30.63 30.31 31.88
N VAL A 6 -30.24 29.32 31.10
CA VAL A 6 -30.54 29.24 29.66
C VAL A 6 -31.42 28.04 29.34
N ARG A 7 -32.36 28.21 28.40
CA ARG A 7 -33.28 27.14 27.94
C ARG A 7 -32.71 26.29 26.80
N HIS A 8 -31.55 26.67 26.25
CA HIS A 8 -30.88 25.97 25.15
C HIS A 8 -29.37 25.87 25.41
N SER A 9 -28.74 24.82 24.86
CA SER A 9 -27.29 24.62 24.97
C SER A 9 -26.55 25.67 24.13
N THR A 10 -25.56 26.34 24.73
CA THR A 10 -24.73 27.37 24.07
C THR A 10 -23.39 26.84 23.57
N ASN A 11 -23.02 25.60 23.92
CA ASN A 11 -21.76 24.98 23.52
C ASN A 11 -22.01 23.60 22.91
N GLN A 12 -22.02 23.53 21.59
CA GLN A 12 -21.85 22.30 20.84
C GLN A 12 -20.72 22.53 19.84
N SER A 13 -19.52 22.05 20.18
CA SER A 13 -18.45 21.86 19.19
C SER A 13 -18.57 20.43 18.68
N PRO A 14 -19.25 20.19 17.54
CA PRO A 14 -19.36 18.85 17.00
C PRO A 14 -17.98 18.36 16.57
N VAL A 15 -17.65 17.10 16.90
CA VAL A 15 -16.38 16.46 16.44
C VAL A 15 -16.34 16.40 14.91
N VAL A 16 -17.48 16.13 14.27
CA VAL A 16 -17.64 16.14 12.81
C VAL A 16 -18.66 17.23 12.44
N PRO A 17 -18.26 18.25 11.66
CA PRO A 17 -19.18 19.30 11.24
C PRO A 17 -20.26 18.73 10.31
N ALA A 18 -21.46 19.31 10.34
CA ALA A 18 -22.59 18.86 9.52
C ALA A 18 -22.27 18.78 8.02
N ALA A 19 -21.43 19.70 7.51
CA ALA A 19 -20.97 19.71 6.12
C ALA A 19 -20.18 18.46 5.69
N ARG A 20 -19.64 17.69 6.65
CA ARG A 20 -18.85 16.47 6.39
C ARG A 20 -19.57 15.19 6.77
N ILE A 21 -20.85 15.22 7.10
CA ILE A 21 -21.59 14.04 7.59
C ILE A 21 -21.57 12.85 6.61
N ARG A 22 -21.37 13.10 5.31
CA ARG A 22 -21.31 12.09 4.25
C ARG A 22 -19.90 11.65 3.84
N TYR A 23 -18.86 11.99 4.61
CA TYR A 23 -17.47 11.70 4.26
C TYR A 23 -17.18 10.24 3.90
N LEU A 24 -17.82 9.27 4.54
CA LEU A 24 -17.65 7.85 4.19
C LEU A 24 -18.23 7.49 2.81
N ALA A 25 -19.33 8.13 2.40
CA ALA A 25 -19.87 7.98 1.05
C ALA A 25 -18.92 8.60 0.02
N GLU A 26 -18.37 9.78 0.31
CA GLU A 26 -17.35 10.44 -0.54
C GLU A 26 -16.11 9.55 -0.72
N ILE A 27 -15.62 8.91 0.35
CA ILE A 27 -14.50 7.96 0.28
C ILE A 27 -14.84 6.76 -0.60
N ALA A 28 -16.03 6.17 -0.41
CA ALA A 28 -16.46 5.02 -1.21
C ALA A 28 -16.56 5.38 -2.70
N ASP A 29 -17.09 6.56 -3.02
CA ASP A 29 -17.21 7.05 -4.38
C ASP A 29 -15.86 7.38 -5.00
N ALA A 30 -14.93 7.96 -4.23
CA ALA A 30 -13.55 8.20 -4.67
C ALA A 30 -12.84 6.90 -5.07
N VAL A 31 -12.93 5.84 -4.25
CA VAL A 31 -12.32 4.54 -4.55
C VAL A 31 -12.97 3.89 -5.78
N ARG A 32 -14.31 3.93 -5.89
CA ARG A 32 -15.02 3.39 -7.06
C ARG A 32 -14.67 4.16 -8.33
N ALA A 33 -14.60 5.49 -8.26
CA ALA A 33 -14.20 6.34 -9.37
C ALA A 33 -12.77 6.04 -9.83
N TYR A 34 -11.84 5.88 -8.89
CA TYR A 34 -10.46 5.47 -9.20
C TYR A 34 -10.42 4.14 -9.97
N LYS A 35 -11.11 3.11 -9.47
CA LYS A 35 -11.15 1.79 -10.13
C LYS A 35 -11.84 1.81 -11.50
N ARG A 36 -12.84 2.67 -11.70
CA ARG A 36 -13.45 2.87 -13.04
C ARG A 36 -12.46 3.51 -14.00
N ARG A 37 -11.81 4.60 -13.59
CA ARG A 37 -10.78 5.28 -14.36
C ARG A 37 -9.63 4.34 -14.73
N ALA A 38 -9.14 3.54 -13.78
CA ALA A 38 -8.06 2.58 -14.05
C ALA A 38 -8.41 1.59 -15.17
N ARG A 39 -9.64 1.06 -15.19
CA ARG A 39 -10.11 0.15 -16.26
C ARG A 39 -10.32 0.87 -17.60
N GLU A 40 -10.81 2.11 -17.56
CA GLU A 40 -10.95 2.93 -18.77
C GLU A 40 -9.58 3.22 -19.40
N GLN A 41 -8.60 3.63 -18.60
CA GLN A 41 -7.24 3.90 -19.03
C GLN A 41 -6.53 2.63 -19.54
N ALA A 42 -6.74 1.48 -18.88
CA ALA A 42 -6.27 0.18 -19.36
C ALA A 42 -6.84 -0.18 -20.74
N ARG A 43 -8.16 0.04 -20.95
CA ARG A 43 -8.78 -0.16 -22.26
C ARG A 43 -8.15 0.74 -23.33
N LEU A 44 -7.94 2.02 -23.04
CA LEU A 44 -7.31 2.97 -23.97
C LEU A 44 -5.88 2.53 -24.33
N ALA A 45 -5.09 2.07 -23.34
CA ALA A 45 -3.73 1.58 -23.56
C ALA A 45 -3.71 0.33 -24.47
N ARG A 46 -4.65 -0.60 -24.25
CA ARG A 46 -4.83 -1.80 -25.10
C ARG A 46 -5.18 -1.42 -26.53
N GLU A 47 -6.21 -0.59 -26.71
CA GLU A 47 -6.63 -0.13 -28.04
C GLU A 47 -5.48 0.58 -28.77
N LEU A 48 -4.76 1.47 -28.08
CA LEU A 48 -3.62 2.19 -28.64
C LEU A 48 -2.51 1.23 -29.09
N GLN A 49 -2.16 0.24 -28.27
CA GLN A 49 -1.16 -0.78 -28.63
C GLN A 49 -1.61 -1.57 -29.86
N GLN A 50 -2.85 -2.08 -29.86
CA GLN A 50 -3.40 -2.88 -30.96
C GLN A 50 -3.41 -2.10 -32.29
N LEU A 51 -3.80 -0.83 -32.26
CA LEU A 51 -3.80 0.03 -33.45
C LEU A 51 -2.37 0.25 -33.98
N ARG A 52 -1.41 0.51 -33.08
CA ARG A 52 0.01 0.69 -33.46
C ARG A 52 0.62 -0.58 -34.03
N GLU A 53 0.37 -1.73 -33.42
CA GLU A 53 0.84 -3.02 -33.92
C GLU A 53 0.21 -3.39 -35.26
N THR A 54 -1.09 -3.09 -35.44
CA THR A 54 -1.75 -3.26 -36.74
C THR A 54 -1.12 -2.37 -37.80
N ALA A 55 -0.82 -1.12 -37.48
CA ALA A 55 -0.13 -0.20 -38.39
C ALA A 55 1.28 -0.68 -38.75
N ARG A 56 2.02 -1.29 -37.80
CA ARG A 56 3.32 -1.93 -38.04
C ARG A 56 3.19 -3.11 -39.01
N MET A 57 2.28 -4.05 -38.74
CA MET A 57 2.04 -5.22 -39.59
C MET A 57 1.62 -4.84 -41.02
N LEU A 58 0.77 -3.82 -41.17
CA LEU A 58 0.40 -3.28 -42.48
C LEU A 58 1.61 -2.71 -43.25
N HIS A 59 2.50 -2.01 -42.54
CA HIS A 59 3.70 -1.45 -43.15
C HIS A 59 4.71 -2.53 -43.59
N GLU A 60 4.86 -3.58 -42.78
CA GLU A 60 5.73 -4.72 -43.09
C GLU A 60 5.22 -5.53 -44.28
N ASN A 61 3.90 -5.68 -44.41
CA ASN A 61 3.31 -6.37 -45.56
C ASN A 61 3.49 -5.59 -46.86
N ASP A 62 3.25 -4.28 -46.85
CA ASP A 62 3.48 -3.43 -48.02
C ASP A 62 3.69 -1.96 -47.62
N ALA A 63 4.94 -1.51 -47.70
CA ALA A 63 5.31 -0.14 -47.35
C ALA A 63 4.69 0.94 -48.26
N THR A 64 4.28 0.56 -49.48
CA THR A 64 3.74 1.50 -50.48
C THR A 64 2.24 1.74 -50.31
N ARG A 65 1.50 0.78 -49.73
CA ARG A 65 0.05 0.87 -49.47
C ARG A 65 -0.25 1.55 -48.13
N GLY A 66 -0.19 2.88 -48.12
CA GLY A 66 -0.39 3.67 -46.90
C GLY A 66 -1.83 3.87 -46.41
N GLY A 67 -2.85 3.57 -47.23
CA GLY A 67 -4.25 3.92 -46.94
C GLY A 67 -4.78 3.35 -45.61
N ALA A 68 -4.76 2.02 -45.45
CA ALA A 68 -5.21 1.36 -44.23
C ALA A 68 -4.36 1.75 -43.00
N ARG A 69 -3.04 1.87 -43.17
CA ARG A 69 -2.12 2.29 -42.10
C ARG A 69 -2.49 3.68 -41.57
N LYS A 70 -2.74 4.65 -42.46
CA LYS A 70 -3.15 6.01 -42.08
C LYS A 70 -4.46 6.01 -41.31
N THR A 71 -5.45 5.23 -41.74
CA THR A 71 -6.74 5.11 -41.03
C THR A 71 -6.56 4.59 -39.60
N VAL A 72 -5.78 3.53 -39.43
CA VAL A 72 -5.54 2.92 -38.11
C VAL A 72 -4.76 3.87 -37.20
N LEU A 73 -3.77 4.59 -37.73
CA LEU A 73 -3.05 5.62 -36.96
C LEU A 73 -3.95 6.80 -36.57
N ALA A 74 -4.84 7.25 -37.47
CA ALA A 74 -5.82 8.29 -37.14
C ALA A 74 -6.80 7.86 -36.03
N LEU A 75 -7.12 6.56 -35.93
CA LEU A 75 -7.90 6.03 -34.81
C LEU A 75 -7.11 6.03 -33.49
N ALA A 76 -5.78 5.92 -33.55
CA ALA A 76 -4.89 5.85 -32.39
C ALA A 76 -4.72 7.22 -31.72
N GLU A 77 -4.65 8.31 -32.50
CA GLU A 77 -4.49 9.69 -32.02
C GLU A 77 -5.46 10.07 -30.88
N PRO A 78 -6.79 9.90 -31.00
CA PRO A 78 -7.71 10.25 -29.92
C PRO A 78 -7.54 9.38 -28.67
N ARG A 79 -7.11 8.11 -28.80
CA ARG A 79 -6.83 7.25 -27.64
C ARG A 79 -5.58 7.71 -26.91
N GLU A 80 -4.54 8.08 -27.66
CA GLU A 80 -3.32 8.63 -27.08
C GLU A 80 -3.57 9.97 -26.36
N ALA A 81 -4.42 10.83 -26.93
CA ALA A 81 -4.84 12.07 -26.29
C ALA A 81 -5.65 11.82 -25.00
N ALA A 82 -6.55 10.83 -25.01
CA ALA A 82 -7.40 10.47 -23.86
C ALA A 82 -6.65 9.69 -22.76
N LEU A 83 -5.49 9.11 -23.07
CA LEU A 83 -4.66 8.43 -22.09
C LEU A 83 -4.02 9.45 -21.15
N ASP A 84 -4.19 9.28 -19.85
CA ASP A 84 -3.68 10.20 -18.84
C ASP A 84 -2.16 10.31 -18.88
N ALA A 85 -1.62 11.48 -18.53
CA ALA A 85 -0.17 11.69 -18.47
C ALA A 85 0.53 10.71 -17.48
N GLN A 86 -0.13 10.40 -16.35
CA GLN A 86 0.36 9.41 -15.39
C GLN A 86 0.37 8.00 -15.99
N ALA A 87 -0.69 7.61 -16.70
CA ALA A 87 -0.79 6.30 -17.34
C ALA A 87 0.29 6.12 -18.43
N ARG A 88 0.49 7.14 -19.26
CA ARG A 88 1.58 7.20 -20.25
C ARG A 88 2.95 7.03 -19.59
N LYS A 89 3.21 7.75 -18.49
CA LYS A 89 4.46 7.65 -17.75
C LYS A 89 4.68 6.26 -17.14
N LEU A 90 3.63 5.64 -16.57
CA LEU A 90 3.72 4.30 -16.00
C LEU A 90 4.12 3.25 -17.05
N LEU A 91 3.49 3.28 -18.23
CA LEU A 91 3.84 2.38 -19.33
C LEU A 91 5.26 2.65 -19.85
N ALA A 92 5.63 3.92 -20.00
CA ALA A 92 6.97 4.30 -20.47
C ALA A 92 8.09 3.86 -19.50
N MET A 93 7.82 3.87 -18.19
CA MET A 93 8.79 3.46 -17.16
C MET A 93 8.83 1.94 -16.92
N TRP A 94 7.90 1.17 -17.49
CA TRP A 94 7.83 -0.27 -17.26
C TRP A 94 9.11 -1.03 -17.66
N PRO A 95 9.72 -0.80 -18.84
CA PRO A 95 10.96 -1.50 -19.22
C PRO A 95 12.10 -1.26 -18.22
N ASP A 96 12.23 -0.03 -17.72
CA ASP A 96 13.22 0.32 -16.70
C ASP A 96 12.93 -0.37 -15.36
N MET A 97 11.65 -0.48 -14.98
CA MET A 97 11.24 -1.24 -13.81
C MET A 97 11.62 -2.72 -13.96
N VAL A 98 11.32 -3.35 -15.10
CA VAL A 98 11.72 -4.74 -15.37
C VAL A 98 13.23 -4.91 -15.23
N LYS A 99 14.01 -4.01 -15.83
CA LYS A 99 15.47 -4.03 -15.72
C LYS A 99 15.96 -3.89 -14.28
N ALA A 100 15.36 -2.98 -13.50
CA ALA A 100 15.75 -2.75 -12.11
C ALA A 100 15.46 -3.96 -11.22
N TYR A 101 14.38 -4.72 -11.48
CA TYR A 101 14.04 -5.93 -10.72
C TYR A 101 14.63 -7.22 -11.32
N ALA A 102 15.28 -7.17 -12.50
CA ALA A 102 15.87 -8.33 -13.17
C ALA A 102 17.23 -8.74 -12.60
N GLY A 103 17.99 -7.80 -12.01
CA GLY A 103 19.30 -8.06 -11.40
C GLY A 103 19.24 -8.88 -10.09
N ASP A 104 20.41 -9.18 -9.54
CA ASP A 104 20.56 -9.83 -8.23
C ASP A 104 20.49 -8.81 -7.06
N GLU A 105 20.68 -7.51 -7.33
CA GLU A 105 20.59 -6.42 -6.36
C GLU A 105 19.75 -5.25 -6.89
N TYR A 106 19.07 -4.54 -5.98
CA TYR A 106 18.39 -3.28 -6.23
C TYR A 106 19.15 -2.15 -5.54
N VAL A 107 19.60 -1.16 -6.32
CA VAL A 107 20.40 -0.04 -5.81
C VAL A 107 19.55 1.22 -5.80
N VAL A 108 19.35 1.81 -4.61
CA VAL A 108 18.72 3.12 -4.46
C VAL A 108 19.77 4.10 -3.97
N LYS A 109 19.97 5.17 -4.72
CA LYS A 109 20.82 6.28 -4.30
C LYS A 109 19.96 7.32 -3.58
N ILE A 110 20.16 7.45 -2.26
CA ILE A 110 19.51 8.48 -1.45
C ILE A 110 20.58 9.48 -1.04
N ARG A 111 20.58 10.65 -1.69
CA ARG A 111 21.64 11.66 -1.58
C ARG A 111 23.00 11.05 -1.92
N ASP A 112 23.93 11.02 -0.97
CA ASP A 112 25.29 10.49 -1.15
C ASP A 112 25.44 9.03 -0.71
N LYS A 113 24.34 8.36 -0.31
CA LYS A 113 24.37 6.97 0.15
C LYS A 113 23.69 6.06 -0.87
N GLU A 114 24.41 5.02 -1.29
CA GLU A 114 23.83 3.90 -2.01
C GLU A 114 23.34 2.85 -1.01
N ILE A 115 22.07 2.52 -1.11
CA ILE A 115 21.46 1.40 -0.37
C ILE A 115 21.28 0.27 -1.37
N ARG A 116 21.97 -0.84 -1.15
CA ARG A 116 21.85 -2.05 -1.96
C ARG A 116 21.01 -3.07 -1.22
N THR A 117 20.04 -3.63 -1.92
CA THR A 117 19.16 -4.68 -1.37
C THR A 117 19.26 -5.90 -2.28
N ALA A 118 19.63 -7.06 -1.72
CA ALA A 118 19.62 -8.32 -2.47
C ALA A 118 18.19 -8.65 -2.92
N LEU A 119 18.02 -8.96 -4.20
CA LEU A 119 16.73 -9.29 -4.83
C LEU A 119 16.47 -10.79 -4.90
N VAL A 120 17.51 -11.62 -4.75
CA VAL A 120 17.43 -13.06 -4.97
C VAL A 120 17.87 -13.80 -3.71
N HIS A 121 17.10 -14.83 -3.36
CA HIS A 121 17.47 -15.84 -2.39
C HIS A 121 17.66 -17.18 -3.11
N THR A 122 18.78 -17.86 -2.87
CA THR A 122 19.05 -19.16 -3.47
C THR A 122 18.70 -20.27 -2.49
N THR A 123 17.83 -21.19 -2.89
CA THR A 123 17.42 -22.32 -2.04
C THR A 123 18.53 -23.37 -1.93
N LEU A 124 18.37 -24.32 -1.00
CA LEU A 124 19.28 -25.46 -0.85
C LEU A 124 19.42 -26.29 -2.14
N SER A 125 18.38 -26.32 -2.98
CA SER A 125 18.38 -27.00 -4.29
C SER A 125 19.00 -26.18 -5.42
N GLY A 126 19.53 -24.98 -5.13
CA GLY A 126 20.15 -24.09 -6.12
C GLY A 126 19.17 -23.18 -6.89
N ASN A 127 17.87 -23.20 -6.55
CA ASN A 127 16.88 -22.37 -7.25
C ASN A 127 16.97 -20.91 -6.79
N LYS A 128 17.07 -19.98 -7.75
CA LYS A 128 17.00 -18.53 -7.50
C LYS A 128 15.55 -18.06 -7.36
N ILE A 129 15.16 -17.64 -6.16
CA ILE A 129 13.83 -17.09 -5.86
C ILE A 129 13.94 -15.58 -5.68
N ARG A 130 13.21 -14.82 -6.50
CA ARG A 130 13.17 -13.35 -6.42
C ARG A 130 12.27 -12.90 -5.26
N LYS A 131 12.67 -11.84 -4.56
CA LYS A 131 11.86 -11.17 -3.51
C LYS A 131 10.58 -10.57 -4.08
N VAL A 132 10.65 -10.02 -5.30
CA VAL A 132 9.50 -9.46 -6.03
C VAL A 132 9.49 -10.08 -7.43
N ALA A 133 8.36 -10.68 -7.80
CA ALA A 133 8.14 -11.26 -9.12
C ALA A 133 7.25 -10.32 -9.95
N LEU A 134 7.75 -9.87 -11.10
CA LEU A 134 7.00 -9.02 -12.02
C LEU A 134 6.14 -9.86 -12.98
N PRO A 135 4.95 -9.39 -13.37
CA PRO A 135 4.18 -10.03 -14.42
C PRO A 135 4.92 -10.03 -15.76
N LYS A 136 4.62 -11.01 -16.60
CA LYS A 136 5.14 -11.14 -17.98
C LYS A 136 4.08 -10.76 -19.01
N TYR A 137 3.25 -9.78 -18.72
CA TYR A 137 2.19 -9.34 -19.62
C TYR A 137 2.79 -8.64 -20.85
N GLU A 138 2.24 -8.96 -22.02
CA GLU A 138 2.56 -8.29 -23.29
C GLU A 138 1.53 -7.23 -23.65
N ASP A 139 0.27 -7.40 -23.21
CA ASP A 139 -0.79 -6.42 -23.38
C ASP A 139 -0.62 -5.22 -22.43
N HIS A 140 -0.52 -4.03 -23.02
CA HIS A 140 -0.43 -2.77 -22.29
C HIS A 140 -1.66 -2.48 -21.45
N GLY A 141 -2.83 -3.04 -21.81
CA GLY A 141 -4.04 -2.95 -20.98
C GLY A 141 -3.89 -3.69 -19.65
N GLU A 142 -3.53 -4.97 -19.69
CA GLU A 142 -3.28 -5.77 -18.48
C GLU A 142 -2.15 -5.16 -17.64
N LEU A 143 -1.07 -4.74 -18.29
CA LEU A 143 0.06 -4.10 -17.61
C LEU A 143 -0.34 -2.81 -16.89
N LEU A 144 -1.03 -1.89 -17.57
CA LEU A 144 -1.44 -0.62 -16.96
C LEU A 144 -2.46 -0.83 -15.85
N GLN A 145 -3.40 -1.76 -16.03
CA GLN A 145 -4.37 -2.11 -15.00
C GLN A 145 -3.66 -2.62 -13.74
N TRP A 146 -2.67 -3.51 -13.89
CA TRP A 146 -1.87 -4.00 -12.78
C TRP A 146 -1.06 -2.89 -12.10
N LEU A 147 -0.39 -2.02 -12.87
CA LEU A 147 0.37 -0.89 -12.33
C LEU A 147 -0.50 0.11 -11.56
N LEU A 148 -1.77 0.29 -11.95
CA LEU A 148 -2.69 1.20 -11.27
C LEU A 148 -3.38 0.57 -10.06
N LEU A 149 -3.63 -0.75 -10.04
CA LEU A 149 -4.41 -1.38 -8.98
C LEU A 149 -3.57 -2.12 -7.94
N GLU A 150 -2.42 -2.65 -8.32
CA GLU A 150 -1.68 -3.60 -7.49
C GLU A 150 -0.21 -3.23 -7.35
N ASN A 151 0.46 -2.87 -8.46
CA ASN A 151 1.84 -2.41 -8.56
C ASN A 151 2.87 -3.24 -7.75
N VAL A 152 4.14 -2.84 -7.79
CA VAL A 152 5.17 -3.37 -6.90
C VAL A 152 5.02 -2.81 -5.47
N PRO A 153 5.48 -3.53 -4.43
CA PRO A 153 5.59 -2.97 -3.08
C PRO A 153 6.34 -1.64 -3.07
N GLY A 154 5.94 -0.71 -2.21
CA GLY A 154 6.54 0.62 -2.12
C GLY A 154 6.14 1.58 -3.24
N SER A 155 5.25 1.17 -4.14
CA SER A 155 4.68 2.03 -5.18
C SER A 155 3.16 2.12 -5.06
N PHE A 156 2.59 3.30 -5.34
CA PHE A 156 1.14 3.51 -5.29
C PHE A 156 0.40 2.51 -6.20
N PRO A 157 -0.74 1.91 -5.77
CA PRO A 157 -1.50 2.20 -4.55
C PRO A 157 -1.06 1.42 -3.30
N PHE A 158 0.16 0.88 -3.30
CA PHE A 158 0.78 0.18 -2.17
C PHE A 158 0.07 -1.12 -1.76
N THR A 159 -0.71 -1.71 -2.67
CA THR A 159 -1.48 -2.94 -2.43
C THR A 159 -0.57 -4.08 -1.97
N ALA A 160 0.61 -4.22 -2.57
CA ALA A 160 1.59 -5.25 -2.21
C ALA A 160 2.49 -4.87 -1.03
N GLY A 161 2.30 -3.70 -0.42
CA GLY A 161 3.07 -3.20 0.71
C GLY A 161 3.49 -1.75 0.56
N THR A 162 3.65 -1.05 1.68
CA THR A 162 4.03 0.38 1.72
C THR A 162 5.53 0.62 1.52
N PHE A 163 6.36 -0.41 1.64
CA PHE A 163 7.81 -0.36 1.44
C PHE A 163 8.23 -1.26 0.29
N ALA A 164 9.31 -0.89 -0.42
CA ALA A 164 9.82 -1.66 -1.55
C ALA A 164 10.26 -3.09 -1.15
N PHE A 165 10.88 -3.23 0.02
CA PHE A 165 11.31 -4.50 0.57
C PHE A 165 11.05 -4.55 2.08
N LYS A 166 10.87 -5.76 2.62
CA LYS A 166 10.82 -5.99 4.06
C LYS A 166 12.18 -5.63 4.68
N ARG A 167 12.18 -5.15 5.93
CA ARG A 167 13.40 -4.91 6.69
C ARG A 167 14.10 -6.24 6.96
N GLU A 168 15.42 -6.28 6.78
CA GLU A 168 16.22 -7.49 7.03
C GLU A 168 16.58 -7.66 8.52
N ASN A 169 16.70 -6.55 9.26
CA ASN A 169 17.24 -6.55 10.64
C ASN A 169 16.18 -6.40 11.74
N GLU A 170 14.91 -6.28 11.39
CA GLU A 170 13.84 -6.07 12.38
C GLU A 170 12.63 -6.95 12.02
N ASP A 171 12.51 -8.07 12.70
CA ASP A 171 11.31 -8.90 12.65
C ASP A 171 10.10 -8.06 13.14
N PRO A 172 8.95 -8.07 12.44
CA PRO A 172 7.77 -7.33 12.87
C PRO A 172 7.22 -7.77 14.24
N THR A 173 7.66 -8.90 14.77
CA THR A 173 7.23 -9.47 16.05
C THR A 173 7.19 -8.40 17.15
N ARG A 174 6.02 -8.26 17.76
CA ARG A 174 5.76 -7.36 18.89
C ARG A 174 5.08 -8.16 19.98
N MET A 175 5.79 -8.37 21.07
CA MET A 175 5.38 -9.31 22.11
C MET A 175 4.41 -8.65 23.08
N PHE A 176 3.20 -9.20 23.18
CA PHE A 176 2.14 -8.73 24.08
C PHE A 176 2.34 -9.29 25.49
N ALA A 177 2.39 -8.42 26.49
CA ALA A 177 2.48 -8.80 27.89
C ALA A 177 1.83 -7.75 28.81
N GLY A 178 1.17 -8.25 29.85
CA GLY A 178 0.59 -7.49 30.94
C GLY A 178 -0.13 -8.49 31.83
N GLU A 179 0.36 -8.67 33.05
CA GLU A 179 -0.26 -9.52 34.07
C GLU A 179 0.31 -9.16 35.44
N GLY A 180 -0.58 -8.89 36.39
CA GLY A 180 -0.24 -8.56 37.76
C GLY A 180 0.31 -7.15 37.87
N ASP A 181 1.36 -6.98 38.65
CA ASP A 181 1.98 -5.68 38.86
C ASP A 181 2.98 -5.30 37.75
N ALA A 182 3.40 -4.04 37.76
CA ALA A 182 4.42 -3.55 36.82
C ALA A 182 5.72 -4.38 36.86
N PHE A 183 6.08 -4.94 38.02
CA PHE A 183 7.29 -5.75 38.18
C PHE A 183 7.19 -7.09 37.45
N ARG A 184 6.06 -7.80 37.57
CA ARG A 184 5.80 -9.07 36.87
C ARG A 184 5.76 -8.86 35.36
N THR A 185 5.05 -7.85 34.90
CA THR A 185 5.01 -7.47 33.48
C THR A 185 6.40 -7.11 32.95
N ASN A 186 7.22 -6.36 33.70
CA ASN A 186 8.60 -6.05 33.32
C ASN A 186 9.50 -7.30 33.23
N ARG A 187 9.35 -8.27 34.15
CA ARG A 187 10.07 -9.56 34.05
C ARG A 187 9.70 -10.28 32.76
N ARG A 188 8.41 -10.28 32.39
CA ARG A 188 7.95 -10.88 31.13
C ARG A 188 8.53 -10.16 29.91
N PHE A 189 8.56 -8.82 29.89
CA PHE A 189 9.18 -8.09 28.78
C PHE A 189 10.66 -8.43 28.60
N LYS A 190 11.42 -8.53 29.70
CA LYS A 190 12.83 -8.94 29.63
C LYS A 190 12.99 -10.35 29.08
N LEU A 191 12.13 -11.27 29.48
CA LEU A 191 12.12 -12.65 28.95
C LEU A 191 11.81 -12.67 27.45
N LEU A 192 10.74 -12.02 27.01
CA LEU A 192 10.27 -12.09 25.61
C LEU A 192 11.18 -11.33 24.64
N SER A 193 11.92 -10.32 25.11
CA SER A 193 12.86 -9.55 24.29
C SER A 193 14.32 -10.00 24.44
N ALA A 194 14.58 -11.09 25.17
CA ALA A 194 15.93 -11.61 25.36
C ALA A 194 16.54 -12.04 24.02
N GLY A 195 17.78 -11.62 23.74
CA GLY A 195 18.50 -11.95 22.51
C GLY A 195 18.03 -11.22 21.25
N MET A 196 16.96 -10.41 21.33
CA MET A 196 16.50 -9.61 20.18
C MET A 196 17.24 -8.28 20.11
N PRO A 197 17.81 -7.89 18.95
CA PRO A 197 18.51 -6.61 18.80
C PRO A 197 17.54 -5.41 18.90
N ALA A 198 16.29 -5.60 18.46
CA ALA A 198 15.24 -4.59 18.56
C ALA A 198 14.18 -5.02 19.59
N LYS A 199 13.93 -4.19 20.61
CA LYS A 199 12.96 -4.47 21.68
C LYS A 199 11.61 -3.79 21.39
N ARG A 200 10.68 -4.54 20.79
CA ARG A 200 9.33 -4.07 20.45
C ARG A 200 8.30 -4.60 21.45
N LEU A 201 8.03 -3.82 22.49
CA LEU A 201 7.09 -4.20 23.54
C LEU A 201 5.64 -3.85 23.16
N SER A 202 4.69 -4.61 23.70
CA SER A 202 3.25 -4.30 23.65
C SER A 202 2.63 -4.57 25.01
N THR A 203 2.08 -3.55 25.64
CA THR A 203 1.59 -3.61 27.02
C THR A 203 0.09 -3.87 27.04
N ALA A 204 -0.34 -4.89 27.79
CA ALA A 204 -1.73 -5.04 28.21
C ALA A 204 -1.92 -4.34 29.56
N PHE A 205 -3.07 -3.70 29.76
CA PHE A 205 -3.45 -3.10 31.04
C PHE A 205 -4.70 -3.80 31.56
N ASP A 206 -4.81 -3.91 32.88
CA ASP A 206 -5.98 -4.49 33.52
C ASP A 206 -7.21 -3.59 33.34
N SER A 207 -8.39 -4.16 33.60
CA SER A 207 -9.64 -3.41 33.43
C SER A 207 -9.73 -2.18 34.35
N VAL A 208 -9.09 -2.19 35.52
CA VAL A 208 -9.14 -1.05 36.45
C VAL A 208 -8.40 0.16 35.84
N THR A 209 -7.19 -0.06 35.33
CA THR A 209 -6.40 0.96 34.64
C THR A 209 -7.07 1.43 33.34
N LEU A 210 -7.65 0.52 32.55
CA LEU A 210 -8.31 0.86 31.27
C LEU A 210 -9.49 1.82 31.45
N TYR A 211 -10.15 1.80 32.62
CA TYR A 211 -11.26 2.69 32.95
C TYR A 211 -10.81 3.92 33.75
N GLY A 212 -9.50 4.13 33.93
CA GLY A 212 -8.96 5.31 34.61
C GLY A 212 -9.21 5.32 36.12
N HIS A 213 -9.34 4.15 36.73
CA HIS A 213 -9.50 4.01 38.18
C HIS A 213 -8.20 3.60 38.85
N ASP A 214 -8.03 4.03 40.09
CA ASP A 214 -7.01 3.51 40.99
C ASP A 214 -7.46 2.17 41.60
N PRO A 215 -6.53 1.27 41.98
CA PRO A 215 -6.87 0.04 42.69
C PRO A 215 -7.47 0.34 44.07
N ASP A 216 -8.51 -0.40 44.44
CA ASP A 216 -9.32 -0.16 45.65
C ASP A 216 -9.68 -1.50 46.32
N PRO A 217 -9.69 -1.60 47.67
CA PRO A 217 -10.10 -2.81 48.40
C PRO A 217 -11.56 -3.21 48.18
N ARG A 218 -12.41 -2.34 47.62
CA ARG A 218 -13.78 -2.67 47.25
C ARG A 218 -13.83 -3.91 46.33
N PRO A 219 -14.68 -4.90 46.63
CA PRO A 219 -14.70 -6.16 45.89
C PRO A 219 -14.92 -6.04 44.37
N ASP A 220 -15.64 -5.02 43.91
CA ASP A 220 -15.92 -4.79 42.48
C ASP A 220 -14.69 -4.30 41.68
N ILE A 221 -13.69 -3.76 42.38
CA ILE A 221 -12.41 -3.30 41.84
C ILE A 221 -11.33 -4.33 42.16
N TYR A 222 -11.18 -4.70 43.44
CA TYR A 222 -10.09 -5.55 43.94
C TYR A 222 -9.94 -6.87 43.16
N GLY A 223 -11.05 -7.57 42.88
CA GLY A 223 -11.02 -8.84 42.15
C GLY A 223 -10.56 -8.72 40.69
N LYS A 224 -10.39 -7.50 40.17
CA LYS A 224 -9.99 -7.21 38.79
C LYS A 224 -8.59 -6.61 38.68
N VAL A 225 -8.01 -6.15 39.80
CA VAL A 225 -6.69 -5.51 39.82
C VAL A 225 -5.62 -6.50 39.37
N GLY A 226 -4.85 -6.14 38.35
CA GLY A 226 -3.76 -6.96 37.79
C GLY A 226 -4.21 -8.23 37.07
N ASN A 227 -5.51 -8.39 36.83
CA ASN A 227 -6.06 -9.48 36.03
C ASN A 227 -6.26 -9.03 34.58
N SER A 228 -5.88 -9.88 33.63
CA SER A 228 -5.97 -9.59 32.18
C SER A 228 -5.12 -8.40 31.70
N GLY A 229 -4.16 -7.95 32.50
CA GLY A 229 -3.21 -6.89 32.18
C GLY A 229 -2.36 -6.50 33.38
#